data_AF-F0FB37-F1
#
_entry.id   AF-F0FB37-F1
#
_cell.length_a   1.000
_cell.length_b   1.000
_cell.length_c   1.000
_cell.angle_alpha   90.00
_cell.angle_beta   90.00
_cell.angle_gamma   90.00
#
_symmetry.space_group_name_H-M   'P 1'
#
loop_
_entity.id
_entity.type
_entity.pdbx_description
1 polymer ?
#
loop_
_entity_poly.entity_id
_entity_poly.type
_entity_poly.pdbx_seq_one_letter_code
_entity_poly.pdbx_strand_id
1 'polypeptide(L)'
;MLTVRKSYYLCSLKINKKESINMKKKNLDSLRHGCIVFMAAFSLSVPAQSTRQVQPYSFQQKGVFYGRQPVVGIDMSTFVDLGYGYAKDRYNVYFEGRILPFVDPLTFRLRIPGGIYPDTYPSFPDEGYNPYYQEGYMVTSNAVLFNGKKISDNPRSFRDLGWGYGKDNFEVYYMGRKIEGAMNSSFKVLKDGYAEDSFETYYRGKVVK
;
A
#
# COMPACT_ATOMS: atom_id res chain seq x y z
N MET A 1 57.14 -4.53 48.99
CA MET A 1 57.03 -4.49 50.46
C MET A 1 55.59 -4.12 50.78
N LEU A 2 54.91 -4.88 51.66
CA LEU A 2 53.46 -4.79 52.00
C LEU A 2 52.50 -5.21 50.84
N THR A 3 51.61 -6.23 50.96
CA THR A 3 50.25 -6.32 51.59
C THR A 3 49.20 -5.45 50.85
N VAL A 4 47.96 -5.86 50.50
CA VAL A 4 46.98 -6.73 51.19
C VAL A 4 46.10 -7.62 50.26
N ARG A 5 45.61 -8.74 50.83
CA ARG A 5 44.58 -9.75 50.43
C ARG A 5 43.23 -9.15 49.93
N LYS A 6 42.26 -9.85 49.31
CA LYS A 6 41.88 -11.29 49.04
C LYS A 6 41.10 -11.32 47.67
N SER A 7 40.30 -12.28 47.12
CA SER A 7 39.71 -13.63 47.36
C SER A 7 39.30 -14.19 45.94
N TYR A 8 39.07 -15.46 45.55
CA TYR A 8 38.63 -16.76 46.13
C TYR A 8 37.12 -16.86 46.47
N TYR A 9 36.27 -17.77 45.95
CA TYR A 9 36.30 -18.83 44.89
C TYR A 9 34.82 -19.22 44.52
N LEU A 10 34.37 -19.51 43.28
CA LEU A 10 34.55 -20.66 42.33
C LEU A 10 33.83 -22.00 42.63
N CYS A 11 33.59 -22.78 41.56
CA CYS A 11 33.08 -24.18 41.47
C CYS A 11 31.56 -24.46 41.60
N SER A 12 30.94 -25.43 40.88
CA SER A 12 31.40 -26.23 39.71
C SER A 12 30.27 -26.95 38.94
N LEU A 13 30.58 -27.52 37.76
CA LEU A 13 29.65 -28.27 36.88
C LEU A 13 29.51 -29.76 37.27
N LYS A 14 28.40 -30.43 36.86
CA LYS A 14 28.44 -31.54 35.85
C LYS A 14 27.05 -32.01 35.36
N ILE A 15 27.03 -33.02 34.47
CA ILE A 15 25.99 -33.31 33.46
C ILE A 15 25.64 -34.82 33.45
N ASN A 16 24.39 -35.14 33.04
CA ASN A 16 23.86 -36.45 32.58
C ASN A 16 23.70 -37.63 33.56
N LYS A 17 22.53 -38.29 33.49
CA LYS A 17 22.39 -39.67 32.95
C LYS A 17 20.93 -39.96 32.51
N LYS A 18 20.75 -40.85 31.53
CA LYS A 18 19.46 -41.53 31.22
C LYS A 18 19.42 -42.90 31.89
N GLU A 19 18.23 -43.39 32.21
CA GLU A 19 17.94 -44.83 32.32
C GLU A 19 16.45 -45.13 32.06
N SER A 20 16.10 -46.40 31.86
CA SER A 20 14.83 -46.88 31.27
C SER A 20 14.40 -48.21 31.92
N ILE A 21 13.18 -48.70 31.61
CA ILE A 21 12.71 -50.11 31.50
C ILE A 21 11.39 -50.45 32.26
N ASN A 22 10.50 -51.17 31.56
CA ASN A 22 9.30 -51.95 31.94
C ASN A 22 8.17 -51.29 32.77
N MET A 23 6.88 -51.37 32.39
CA MET A 23 6.02 -52.43 31.80
C MET A 23 5.37 -53.39 32.83
N LYS A 24 4.04 -53.31 32.94
CA LYS A 24 3.17 -54.41 33.40
C LYS A 24 2.00 -54.57 32.42
N LYS A 25 1.84 -55.78 31.85
CA LYS A 25 0.71 -56.15 30.99
C LYS A 25 -0.55 -56.48 31.81
N LYS A 26 -1.73 -56.22 31.23
CA LYS A 26 -2.87 -57.17 31.20
C LYS A 26 -3.58 -57.03 29.83
N ASN A 27 -4.06 -58.15 29.28
CA ASN A 27 -4.93 -58.21 28.08
C ASN A 27 -6.35 -57.72 28.47
N LEU A 28 -7.22 -57.17 27.61
CA LEU A 28 -7.55 -57.39 26.18
C LEU A 28 -8.52 -58.58 25.92
N ASP A 29 -9.51 -58.30 25.07
CA ASP A 29 -10.51 -59.16 24.40
C ASP A 29 -11.70 -59.77 25.18
N SER A 30 -12.88 -59.14 25.04
CA SER A 30 -14.11 -59.78 24.50
C SER A 30 -15.23 -58.75 24.22
N LEU A 31 -16.29 -59.02 23.45
CA LEU A 31 -16.35 -59.39 22.02
C LEU A 31 -17.79 -59.14 21.45
N ARG A 32 -17.94 -58.20 20.50
CA ARG A 32 -19.03 -58.06 19.49
C ARG A 32 -20.49 -57.65 19.88
N HIS A 33 -21.13 -57.10 18.84
CA HIS A 33 -22.58 -56.88 18.57
C HIS A 33 -23.28 -55.73 19.31
N GLY A 34 -23.87 -54.80 18.54
CA GLY A 34 -24.60 -53.65 19.07
C GLY A 34 -24.89 -52.53 18.05
N CYS A 35 -25.38 -52.87 16.85
CA CYS A 35 -25.75 -51.85 15.85
C CYS A 35 -27.04 -51.13 16.26
N ILE A 36 -26.93 -49.95 16.89
CA ILE A 36 -28.07 -49.04 17.10
C ILE A 36 -27.84 -47.76 16.30
N VAL A 37 -28.83 -47.43 15.47
CA VAL A 37 -28.79 -46.37 14.47
C VAL A 37 -28.81 -45.00 15.14
N PHE A 38 -27.66 -44.30 15.16
CA PHE A 38 -27.63 -42.85 15.33
C PHE A 38 -27.60 -42.17 13.95
N MET A 39 -28.79 -42.07 13.33
CA MET A 39 -29.05 -41.17 12.21
C MET A 39 -29.08 -39.72 12.73
N ALA A 40 -27.93 -39.25 13.20
CA ALA A 40 -27.70 -37.83 13.46
C ALA A 40 -27.71 -37.12 12.10
N ALA A 41 -28.85 -36.52 11.77
CA ALA A 41 -28.99 -35.75 10.55
C ALA A 41 -28.01 -34.56 10.60
N PHE A 42 -26.89 -34.70 9.88
CA PHE A 42 -26.03 -33.57 9.54
C PHE A 42 -26.80 -32.64 8.60
N SER A 43 -27.64 -31.80 9.19
CA SER A 43 -28.08 -30.57 8.55
C SER A 43 -26.82 -29.76 8.24
N LEU A 44 -26.33 -29.88 7.01
CA LEU A 44 -25.36 -28.95 6.46
C LEU A 44 -26.04 -27.58 6.39
N SER A 45 -26.00 -26.86 7.51
CA SER A 45 -26.25 -25.43 7.54
C SER A 45 -25.20 -24.79 6.65
N VAL A 46 -25.55 -24.58 5.39
CA VAL A 46 -24.79 -23.72 4.48
C VAL A 46 -24.56 -22.42 5.26
N PRO A 47 -23.31 -22.04 5.57
CA PRO A 47 -23.07 -20.84 6.35
C PRO A 47 -23.64 -19.68 5.54
N ALA A 48 -24.68 -19.04 6.08
CA ALA A 48 -25.42 -17.99 5.38
C ALA A 48 -24.40 -16.97 4.86
N GLN A 49 -24.41 -16.74 3.55
CA GLN A 49 -23.30 -16.10 2.85
C GLN A 49 -22.96 -14.77 3.52
N SER A 50 -21.79 -14.72 4.16
CA SER A 50 -21.43 -13.63 5.05
C SER A 50 -21.52 -12.31 4.29
N THR A 51 -22.55 -11.52 4.61
CA THR A 51 -22.64 -10.13 4.20
C THR A 51 -21.48 -9.43 4.87
N ARG A 52 -20.39 -9.26 4.11
CA ARG A 52 -19.13 -8.71 4.58
C ARG A 52 -19.40 -7.31 5.12
N GLN A 53 -19.59 -7.20 6.43
CA GLN A 53 -19.99 -5.95 7.08
C GLN A 53 -18.83 -4.96 7.00
N VAL A 54 -18.79 -4.22 5.90
CA VAL A 54 -17.72 -3.28 5.61
C VAL A 54 -17.80 -2.17 6.63
N GLN A 55 -16.71 -1.97 7.38
CA GLN A 55 -16.68 -1.00 8.46
C GLN A 55 -16.56 0.41 7.86
N PRO A 56 -17.20 1.44 8.43
CA PRO A 56 -16.88 2.81 8.07
C PRO A 56 -15.45 3.15 8.53
N TYR A 57 -14.85 4.18 7.93
CA TYR A 57 -13.66 4.79 8.53
C TYR A 57 -14.06 5.60 9.76
N SER A 58 -13.18 5.68 10.74
CA SER A 58 -13.40 6.44 11.97
C SER A 58 -12.28 7.44 12.22
N PHE A 59 -12.65 8.64 12.65
CA PHE A 59 -11.75 9.76 12.87
C PHE A 59 -11.50 9.92 14.38
N GLN A 60 -10.22 10.03 14.77
CA GLN A 60 -9.81 10.23 16.16
C GLN A 60 -8.74 11.33 16.21
N GLN A 61 -8.45 11.86 17.41
CA GLN A 61 -7.48 12.95 17.63
C GLN A 61 -6.05 12.71 17.09
N LYS A 62 -5.72 11.48 16.67
CA LYS A 62 -4.39 11.09 16.17
C LYS A 62 -4.40 10.47 14.76
N GLY A 63 -5.53 10.53 14.04
CA GLY A 63 -5.62 10.03 12.66
C GLY A 63 -6.92 9.30 12.34
N VAL A 64 -6.92 8.63 11.18
CA VAL A 64 -8.05 7.85 10.65
C VAL A 64 -7.81 6.35 10.84
N PHE A 65 -8.85 5.61 11.17
CA PHE A 65 -8.81 4.18 11.46
C PHE A 65 -9.85 3.41 10.65
N TYR A 66 -9.47 2.27 10.07
CA TYR A 66 -10.40 1.30 9.49
C TYR A 66 -10.68 0.21 10.52
N GLY A 67 -11.91 0.17 11.04
CA GLY A 67 -12.26 -0.66 12.20
C GLY A 67 -11.40 -0.31 13.43
N ARG A 68 -10.43 -1.17 13.76
CA ARG A 68 -9.45 -0.95 14.86
C ARG A 68 -8.01 -0.68 14.40
N GLN A 69 -7.75 -0.65 13.09
CA GLN A 69 -6.40 -0.49 12.55
C GLN A 69 -6.16 0.98 12.12
N PRO A 70 -5.07 1.64 12.56
CA PRO A 70 -4.73 2.97 12.09
C PRO A 70 -4.32 2.90 10.61
N VAL A 71 -4.77 3.88 9.83
CA VAL A 71 -4.43 3.99 8.40
C VAL A 71 -3.31 5.01 8.25
N VAL A 72 -2.20 4.59 7.64
CA VAL A 72 -0.93 5.33 7.63
C VAL A 72 -0.69 5.99 6.27
N GLY A 73 -0.07 7.17 6.28
CA GLY A 73 0.26 7.92 5.06
C GLY A 73 -0.93 8.68 4.46
N ILE A 74 -1.99 8.90 5.24
CA ILE A 74 -3.13 9.74 4.89
C ILE A 74 -2.74 11.23 4.95
N ASP A 75 -3.10 11.99 3.93
CA ASP A 75 -3.29 13.43 4.05
C ASP A 75 -4.66 13.73 4.67
N MET A 76 -4.65 14.05 5.96
CA MET A 76 -5.88 14.32 6.72
C MET A 76 -6.63 15.58 6.25
N SER A 77 -5.98 16.49 5.51
CA SER A 77 -6.64 17.68 4.97
C SER A 77 -7.49 17.39 3.72
N THR A 78 -7.25 16.25 3.07
CA THR A 78 -7.93 15.88 1.81
C THR A 78 -8.62 14.51 1.85
N PHE A 79 -8.65 13.84 3.00
CA PHE A 79 -9.24 12.51 3.17
C PHE A 79 -10.78 12.52 3.15
N VAL A 80 -11.37 11.62 2.35
CA VAL A 80 -12.81 11.42 2.16
C VAL A 80 -13.14 9.92 2.24
N ASP A 81 -14.00 9.52 3.19
CA ASP A 81 -14.63 8.20 3.19
C ASP A 81 -15.67 8.14 2.05
N LEU A 82 -15.58 7.11 1.20
CA LEU A 82 -16.48 6.89 0.05
C LEU A 82 -17.53 5.80 0.34
N GLY A 83 -17.52 5.23 1.55
CA GLY A 83 -18.32 4.07 1.92
C GLY A 83 -17.80 2.78 1.29
N TYR A 84 -18.45 1.66 1.64
CA TYR A 84 -18.13 0.33 1.09
C TYR A 84 -16.65 -0.08 1.26
N GLY A 85 -15.98 0.47 2.28
CA GLY A 85 -14.56 0.26 2.57
C GLY A 85 -13.59 1.08 1.71
N TYR A 86 -14.10 1.81 0.72
CA TYR A 86 -13.30 2.73 -0.09
C TYR A 86 -13.17 4.09 0.59
N ALA A 87 -12.01 4.70 0.47
CA ALA A 87 -11.77 6.10 0.79
C ALA A 87 -10.71 6.66 -0.17
N LYS A 88 -10.47 7.97 -0.15
CA LYS A 88 -9.34 8.58 -0.88
C LYS A 88 -8.85 9.85 -0.20
N ASP A 89 -7.61 10.24 -0.49
CA ASP A 89 -7.10 11.59 -0.27
C ASP A 89 -6.50 12.15 -1.57
N ARG A 90 -5.76 13.27 -1.54
CA ARG A 90 -5.12 13.85 -2.74
C ARG A 90 -4.01 12.99 -3.37
N TYR A 91 -3.46 12.01 -2.64
CA TYR A 91 -2.31 11.20 -3.04
C TYR A 91 -2.65 9.71 -3.23
N ASN A 92 -3.70 9.22 -2.58
CA ASN A 92 -3.99 7.79 -2.45
C ASN A 92 -5.49 7.50 -2.60
N VAL A 93 -5.81 6.34 -3.17
CA VAL A 93 -7.09 5.67 -2.94
C VAL A 93 -6.87 4.54 -1.93
N TYR A 94 -7.82 4.34 -1.03
CA TYR A 94 -7.80 3.30 0.00
C TYR A 94 -8.92 2.30 -0.21
N PHE A 95 -8.65 1.04 0.09
CA PHE A 95 -9.65 -0.01 0.30
C PHE A 95 -9.34 -0.74 1.60
N GLU A 96 -10.31 -0.78 2.51
CA GLU A 96 -10.21 -1.45 3.82
C GLU A 96 -8.97 -1.04 4.63
N GLY A 97 -8.67 0.26 4.63
CA GLY A 97 -7.50 0.83 5.33
C GLY A 97 -6.15 0.60 4.64
N ARG A 98 -6.13 0.10 3.39
CA ARG A 98 -4.90 -0.16 2.61
C ARG A 98 -4.87 0.71 1.36
N ILE A 99 -3.72 1.31 1.05
CA ILE A 99 -3.52 2.04 -0.21
C ILE A 99 -3.69 1.07 -1.39
N LEU A 100 -4.54 1.41 -2.34
CA LEU A 100 -4.62 0.74 -3.65
C LEU A 100 -3.46 1.26 -4.53
N PRO A 101 -2.50 0.42 -4.92
CA PRO A 101 -1.35 0.86 -5.70
C PRO A 101 -1.76 1.21 -7.13
N PHE A 102 -1.11 2.23 -7.70
CA PHE A 102 -1.27 2.68 -9.09
C PHE A 102 -2.69 3.15 -9.47
N VAL A 103 -3.55 3.44 -8.49
CA VAL A 103 -4.87 4.05 -8.69
C VAL A 103 -4.76 5.57 -8.54
N ASP A 104 -5.24 6.29 -9.55
CA ASP A 104 -5.37 7.75 -9.59
C ASP A 104 -6.51 8.25 -8.67
N PRO A 105 -6.23 9.03 -7.60
CA PRO A 105 -7.28 9.54 -6.71
C PRO A 105 -8.17 10.62 -7.35
N LEU A 106 -7.70 11.37 -8.34
CA LEU A 106 -8.48 12.39 -9.04
C LEU A 106 -9.53 11.75 -9.94
N THR A 107 -9.20 10.67 -10.65
CA THR A 107 -10.13 9.98 -11.58
C THR A 107 -10.88 8.79 -10.97
N PHE A 108 -10.46 8.24 -9.82
CA PHE A 108 -11.17 7.14 -9.16
C PHE A 108 -12.62 7.50 -8.78
N ARG A 109 -13.57 6.65 -9.19
CA ARG A 109 -15.00 6.72 -8.86
C ARG A 109 -15.54 5.32 -8.57
N LEU A 110 -16.29 5.18 -7.47
CA LEU A 110 -16.94 3.94 -7.06
C LEU A 110 -18.29 3.81 -7.77
N ARG A 111 -18.45 2.84 -8.68
CA ARG A 111 -19.71 2.63 -9.40
C ARG A 111 -20.66 1.75 -8.60
N ILE A 112 -21.65 2.36 -7.95
CA ILE A 112 -22.70 1.68 -7.17
C ILE A 112 -23.99 1.64 -7.99
N PRO A 113 -24.66 0.48 -8.17
CA PRO A 113 -25.99 0.42 -8.78
C PRO A 113 -27.01 1.23 -7.97
N GLY A 114 -27.66 2.21 -8.60
CA GLY A 114 -28.76 2.99 -8.01
C GLY A 114 -28.37 4.15 -7.08
N GLY A 115 -27.07 4.45 -6.90
CA GLY A 115 -26.61 5.57 -6.08
C GLY A 115 -26.35 6.85 -6.89
N ILE A 116 -26.93 7.97 -6.47
CA ILE A 116 -26.52 9.31 -6.91
C ILE A 116 -25.24 9.70 -6.16
N TYR A 117 -24.22 10.14 -6.88
CA TYR A 117 -23.04 10.76 -6.28
C TYR A 117 -23.40 12.16 -5.77
N PRO A 118 -22.85 12.62 -4.62
CA PRO A 118 -22.68 14.06 -4.43
C PRO A 118 -21.71 14.57 -5.52
N ASP A 119 -22.25 15.19 -6.57
CA ASP A 119 -21.46 15.71 -7.70
C ASP A 119 -20.39 16.72 -7.23
N THR A 120 -20.72 17.46 -6.17
CA THR A 120 -19.79 18.31 -5.42
C THR A 120 -18.98 17.47 -4.41
N TYR A 121 -17.89 16.87 -4.87
CA TYR A 121 -16.75 16.65 -3.97
C TYR A 121 -16.32 18.02 -3.41
N PRO A 122 -16.03 18.15 -2.10
CA PRO A 122 -15.50 19.42 -1.58
C PRO A 122 -14.18 19.74 -2.28
N SER A 123 -14.14 20.88 -2.98
CA SER A 123 -12.89 21.51 -3.41
C SER A 123 -12.05 21.76 -2.16
N PHE A 124 -10.83 21.25 -2.13
CA PHE A 124 -10.00 21.26 -0.93
C PHE A 124 -9.72 22.70 -0.47
N PRO A 125 -9.58 22.94 0.85
CA PRO A 125 -9.60 24.28 1.45
C PRO A 125 -8.27 25.06 1.28
N ASP A 126 -7.60 24.88 0.15
CA ASP A 126 -6.36 25.54 -0.24
C ASP A 126 -6.39 25.76 -1.76
N GLU A 127 -6.17 27.01 -2.21
CA GLU A 127 -6.65 27.54 -3.50
C GLU A 127 -5.94 26.98 -4.76
N GLY A 128 -5.02 26.02 -4.57
CA GLY A 128 -4.32 25.33 -5.66
C GLY A 128 -5.03 24.10 -6.24
N TYR A 129 -6.03 23.51 -5.57
CA TYR A 129 -6.70 22.31 -6.10
C TYR A 129 -7.92 22.66 -6.95
N ASN A 130 -7.74 22.61 -8.27
CA ASN A 130 -8.84 22.60 -9.23
C ASN A 130 -9.14 21.15 -9.67
N PRO A 131 -10.32 20.56 -9.36
CA PRO A 131 -10.70 19.22 -9.84
C PRO A 131 -10.83 19.09 -11.37
N TYR A 132 -10.74 20.21 -12.10
CA TYR A 132 -10.85 20.28 -13.56
C TYR A 132 -9.52 20.55 -14.30
N TYR A 133 -8.39 20.72 -13.61
CA TYR A 133 -7.07 20.62 -14.27
C TYR A 133 -6.67 19.15 -14.43
N GLN A 134 -7.23 18.51 -15.46
CA GLN A 134 -7.25 17.05 -15.66
C GLN A 134 -6.11 16.49 -16.54
N GLU A 135 -5.15 17.33 -16.94
CA GLU A 135 -4.07 16.95 -17.86
C GLU A 135 -2.70 17.30 -17.27
N GLY A 136 -1.79 16.31 -17.23
CA GLY A 136 -0.43 16.51 -16.70
C GLY A 136 0.08 15.35 -15.83
N TYR A 137 1.18 15.61 -15.12
CA TYR A 137 1.77 14.66 -14.18
C TYR A 137 1.14 14.75 -12.80
N MET A 138 0.92 13.60 -12.16
CA MET A 138 0.44 13.48 -10.79
C MET A 138 1.42 12.64 -9.98
N VAL A 139 1.85 13.16 -8.83
CA VAL A 139 2.74 12.46 -7.89
C VAL A 139 1.89 11.88 -6.76
N THR A 140 1.73 10.55 -6.71
CA THR A 140 1.09 9.84 -5.60
C THR A 140 2.13 9.48 -4.53
N SER A 141 1.72 8.81 -3.45
CA SER A 141 2.69 8.32 -2.44
C SER A 141 3.64 7.22 -2.96
N ASN A 142 3.29 6.57 -4.08
CA ASN A 142 3.91 5.33 -4.55
C ASN A 142 4.24 5.28 -6.05
N ALA A 143 3.82 6.27 -6.84
CA ALA A 143 4.04 6.33 -8.28
C ALA A 143 3.93 7.76 -8.80
N VAL A 144 4.39 7.96 -10.04
CA VAL A 144 3.97 9.10 -10.86
C VAL A 144 3.00 8.58 -11.91
N LEU A 145 1.89 9.29 -12.08
CA LEU A 145 0.88 9.02 -13.10
C LEU A 145 0.87 10.18 -14.12
N PHE A 146 0.43 9.91 -15.33
CA PHE A 146 0.09 10.90 -16.35
C PHE A 146 -1.27 10.52 -16.95
N ASN A 147 -2.25 11.42 -16.85
CA ASN A 147 -3.65 11.19 -17.26
C ASN A 147 -4.17 9.80 -16.81
N GLY A 148 -4.02 9.49 -15.52
CA GLY A 148 -4.43 8.22 -14.89
C GLY A 148 -3.53 7.00 -15.14
N LYS A 149 -2.61 7.03 -16.12
CA LYS A 149 -1.68 5.93 -16.40
C LYS A 149 -0.40 6.09 -15.57
N LYS A 150 0.08 5.02 -14.93
CA LYS A 150 1.42 4.98 -14.30
C LYS A 150 2.55 5.24 -15.31
N ILE A 151 3.48 6.13 -14.97
CA ILE A 151 4.67 6.46 -15.78
C ILE A 151 6.01 6.31 -15.04
N SER A 152 6.05 6.44 -13.71
CA SER A 152 7.27 6.20 -12.90
C SER A 152 6.96 5.56 -11.54
N ASP A 153 7.94 4.86 -10.97
CA ASP A 153 7.96 4.33 -9.59
C ASP A 153 8.74 5.24 -8.61
N ASN A 154 9.21 6.42 -9.05
CA ASN A 154 10.09 7.30 -8.29
C ASN A 154 9.44 8.65 -7.89
N PRO A 155 8.25 8.68 -7.24
CA PRO A 155 7.53 9.92 -6.96
C PRO A 155 8.34 10.94 -6.13
N ARG A 156 9.20 10.46 -5.22
CA ARG A 156 10.00 11.32 -4.32
C ARG A 156 11.07 12.15 -5.03
N SER A 157 11.48 11.76 -6.23
CA SER A 157 12.45 12.49 -7.04
C SER A 157 11.83 13.13 -8.28
N PHE A 158 10.55 12.87 -8.56
CA PHE A 158 9.89 13.39 -9.74
C PHE A 158 9.70 14.91 -9.66
N ARG A 159 9.94 15.57 -10.78
CA ARG A 159 9.67 16.99 -11.01
C ARG A 159 8.97 17.15 -12.35
N ASP A 160 7.80 17.78 -12.33
CA ASP A 160 7.28 18.44 -13.52
C ASP A 160 8.24 19.60 -13.87
N LEU A 161 8.62 19.71 -15.14
CA LEU A 161 9.54 20.71 -15.65
C LEU A 161 8.81 21.77 -16.52
N GLY A 162 7.49 21.68 -16.62
CA GLY A 162 6.66 22.49 -17.50
C GLY A 162 6.68 22.02 -18.96
N TRP A 163 5.83 22.64 -19.78
CA TRP A 163 5.74 22.39 -21.23
C TRP A 163 5.47 20.93 -21.63
N GLY A 164 4.94 20.11 -20.70
CA GLY A 164 4.71 18.67 -20.88
C GLY A 164 5.91 17.77 -20.55
N TYR A 165 7.07 18.35 -20.23
CA TYR A 165 8.25 17.60 -19.78
C TYR A 165 8.21 17.34 -18.27
N GLY A 166 8.71 16.18 -17.86
CA GLY A 166 8.94 15.86 -16.46
C GLY A 166 10.11 14.88 -16.35
N LYS A 167 10.74 14.77 -15.18
CA LYS A 167 11.82 13.78 -14.95
C LYS A 167 11.87 13.31 -13.51
N ASP A 168 12.47 12.15 -13.29
CA ASP A 168 12.93 11.74 -11.96
C ASP A 168 14.49 11.72 -11.90
N ASN A 169 15.08 10.85 -11.08
CA ASN A 169 16.53 10.70 -10.95
C ASN A 169 17.15 9.75 -12.01
N PHE A 170 16.33 9.11 -12.83
CA PHE A 170 16.73 8.07 -13.78
C PHE A 170 16.21 8.37 -15.19
N GLU A 171 14.94 8.75 -15.31
CA GLU A 171 14.24 8.85 -16.59
C GLU A 171 13.66 10.26 -16.83
N VAL A 172 13.55 10.62 -18.11
CA VAL A 172 12.92 11.85 -18.59
C VAL A 172 11.68 11.49 -19.43
N TYR A 173 10.63 12.28 -19.30
CA TYR A 173 9.33 12.05 -19.91
C TYR A 173 8.83 13.29 -20.65
N TYR A 174 8.12 13.08 -21.75
CA TYR A 174 7.29 14.08 -22.42
C TYR A 174 5.86 13.55 -22.56
N MET A 175 4.89 14.29 -22.01
CA MET A 175 3.47 13.91 -21.90
C MET A 175 3.27 12.45 -21.46
N GLY A 176 3.94 12.05 -20.37
CA GLY A 176 3.86 10.70 -19.81
C GLY A 176 4.54 9.60 -20.64
N ARG A 177 5.25 9.95 -21.71
CA ARG A 177 6.05 9.01 -22.51
C ARG A 177 7.52 9.22 -22.18
N LYS A 178 8.22 8.14 -21.83
CA LYS A 178 9.68 8.19 -21.65
C LYS A 178 10.36 8.64 -22.95
N ILE A 179 11.35 9.52 -22.81
CA ILE A 179 12.26 9.91 -23.89
C ILE A 179 13.47 8.97 -23.83
N GLU A 180 13.56 8.03 -24.77
CA GLU A 180 14.68 7.08 -24.80
C GLU A 180 15.99 7.81 -25.16
N GLY A 181 17.07 7.45 -24.46
CA GLY A 181 18.40 8.06 -24.60
C GLY A 181 18.62 9.36 -23.83
N ALA A 182 17.58 10.05 -23.34
CA ALA A 182 17.72 11.36 -22.70
C ALA A 182 18.50 11.33 -21.37
N MET A 183 19.53 12.17 -21.25
CA MET A 183 20.39 12.28 -20.08
C MET A 183 19.73 13.08 -18.96
N ASN A 184 19.02 12.38 -18.06
CA ASN A 184 18.30 13.01 -16.94
C ASN A 184 19.16 13.94 -16.06
N SER A 185 20.49 13.73 -16.01
CA SER A 185 21.44 14.51 -15.21
C SER A 185 21.73 15.91 -15.77
N SER A 186 21.62 16.10 -17.09
CA SER A 186 21.85 17.38 -17.77
C SER A 186 20.63 17.94 -18.49
N PHE A 187 19.53 17.18 -18.57
CA PHE A 187 18.30 17.57 -19.26
C PHE A 187 17.70 18.88 -18.72
N LYS A 188 17.46 19.84 -19.61
CA LYS A 188 16.84 21.15 -19.35
C LYS A 188 15.71 21.40 -20.31
N VAL A 189 14.62 21.97 -19.80
CA VAL A 189 13.49 22.42 -20.62
C VAL A 189 13.75 23.86 -21.07
N LEU A 190 13.58 24.09 -22.36
CA LEU A 190 13.63 25.40 -22.99
C LEU A 190 12.19 25.91 -23.19
N LYS A 191 12.00 27.04 -23.86
CA LYS A 191 10.65 27.56 -24.14
C LYS A 191 9.98 26.81 -25.29
N ASP A 192 8.66 26.99 -25.41
CA ASP A 192 7.85 26.64 -26.58
C ASP A 192 7.85 25.14 -26.97
N GLY A 193 8.18 24.28 -26.01
CA GLY A 193 8.23 22.81 -26.18
C GLY A 193 9.59 22.25 -26.59
N TYR A 194 10.63 23.08 -26.65
CA TYR A 194 12.01 22.61 -26.79
C TYR A 194 12.60 22.15 -25.44
N ALA A 195 13.60 21.28 -25.52
CA ALA A 195 14.47 20.87 -24.41
C ALA A 195 15.84 20.47 -24.96
N GLU A 196 16.85 20.36 -24.10
CA GLU A 196 18.21 19.96 -24.44
C GLU A 196 18.78 19.04 -23.35
N ASP A 197 19.75 18.20 -23.69
CA ASP A 197 20.71 17.65 -22.73
C ASP A 197 22.16 17.85 -23.20
N SER A 198 23.11 17.04 -22.73
CA SER A 198 24.52 17.15 -23.12
C SER A 198 24.85 16.64 -24.53
N PHE A 199 23.90 15.99 -25.22
CA PHE A 199 24.13 15.29 -26.49
C PHE A 199 23.09 15.64 -27.55
N GLU A 200 21.81 15.78 -27.18
CA GLU A 200 20.70 15.91 -28.13
C GLU A 200 19.81 17.12 -27.81
N THR A 201 19.25 17.73 -28.86
CA THR A 201 18.17 18.73 -28.74
C THR A 201 16.83 18.07 -29.02
N TYR A 202 15.82 18.40 -28.23
CA TYR A 202 14.49 17.81 -28.30
C TYR A 202 13.42 18.86 -28.62
N TYR A 203 12.47 18.52 -29.48
CA TYR A 203 11.20 19.23 -29.65
C TYR A 203 10.05 18.28 -29.37
N ARG A 204 9.21 18.62 -28.39
CA ARG A 204 8.06 17.83 -27.93
C ARG A 204 8.40 16.35 -27.73
N GLY A 205 9.49 16.09 -27.00
CA GLY A 205 9.97 14.74 -26.67
C GLY A 205 10.61 13.94 -27.83
N LYS A 206 10.88 14.56 -28.98
CA LYS A 206 11.60 13.95 -30.11
C LYS A 206 12.91 14.66 -30.37
N VAL A 207 13.96 13.91 -30.67
CA VAL A 207 15.26 14.46 -31.12
C VAL A 207 15.07 15.29 -32.40
N VAL A 208 15.71 16.45 -32.45
CA VAL A 208 15.82 17.33 -33.62
C VAL A 208 17.20 17.16 -34.23
N LYS A 209 17.28 17.09 -35.56
CA LYS A 209 18.51 16.98 -36.35
C LYS A 209 18.48 17.98 -37.50
#